data_AF-A0A7C9V8N7-F1
#
_entry.id   AF-A0A7C9V8N7-F1
#
_cell.length_a   1.000
_cell.length_b   1.000
_cell.length_c   1.000
_cell.angle_alpha   90.00
_cell.angle_beta   90.00
_cell.angle_gamma   90.00
#
_symmetry.space_group_name_H-M   'P 1'
#
loop_
_entity.id
_entity.type
_entity.pdbx_description
1 polymer ?
#
loop_
_entity_poly.entity_id
_entity_poly.type
_entity_poly.pdbx_seq_one_letter_code
_entity_poly.pdbx_strand_id
1 'polypeptide(L)'
;MNSPQHPRHSDALPISAFTPSEVASDLSWAPDMAAFDEPPLTAKAYVQAYLADPTTWWWSTNDYSSSEADVVLKRVLAIAAEAQLPDHEEALGQVGVGPLENMMSDTLLDLLGAWMPFTPAMRYALSSVRMEFESPALQRRLSAMIAGSLRNSR
;
A
#
# COMPACT_ATOMS: atom_id res chain seq x y z
N MET A 1 -33.75 25.24 15.65
CA MET A 1 -32.62 26.12 15.27
C MET A 1 -31.68 26.15 16.46
N ASN A 2 -30.45 25.65 16.46
CA ASN A 2 -29.56 25.13 15.42
C ASN A 2 -28.86 23.89 15.99
N SER A 3 -28.79 22.81 15.22
CA SER A 3 -27.86 21.72 15.53
C SER A 3 -26.44 22.22 15.30
N PRO A 4 -25.47 21.98 16.21
CA PRO A 4 -24.08 22.28 15.93
C PRO A 4 -23.62 21.40 14.76
N GLN A 5 -23.19 22.06 13.68
CA GLN A 5 -22.52 21.39 12.57
C GLN A 5 -21.21 20.82 13.12
N HIS A 6 -21.12 19.50 13.21
CA HIS A 6 -19.83 18.82 13.28
C HIS A 6 -19.03 19.17 12.02
N PRO A 7 -17.81 19.71 12.13
CA PRO A 7 -16.90 19.73 10.99
C PRO A 7 -16.46 18.28 10.76
N ARG A 8 -17.14 17.58 9.85
CA ARG A 8 -16.62 16.37 9.21
C ARG A 8 -15.77 16.81 8.02
N HIS A 9 -14.53 17.17 8.31
CA HIS A 9 -13.46 17.09 7.34
C HIS A 9 -12.44 16.13 7.94
N SER A 10 -12.53 14.86 7.52
CA SER A 10 -11.47 13.89 7.76
C SER A 10 -10.20 14.44 7.08
N ASP A 11 -9.11 14.54 7.83
CA ASP A 11 -7.77 14.89 7.35
C ASP A 11 -7.22 13.76 6.46
N ALA A 12 -7.82 13.56 5.28
CA ALA A 12 -7.25 12.66 4.28
C ALA A 12 -5.97 13.29 3.74
N LEU A 13 -4.85 12.56 3.81
CA LEU A 13 -3.57 13.05 3.30
C LEU A 13 -3.66 13.38 1.80
N PRO A 14 -2.96 14.43 1.33
CA PRO A 14 -2.94 14.77 -0.08
C PRO A 14 -2.25 13.67 -0.90
N ILE A 15 -2.62 13.54 -2.18
CA ILE A 15 -2.02 12.57 -3.11
C ILE A 15 -0.49 12.63 -3.11
N SER A 16 0.08 13.84 -2.97
CA SER A 16 1.52 14.06 -2.92
C SER A 16 2.22 13.30 -1.79
N ALA A 17 1.54 13.03 -0.67
CA ALA A 17 2.10 12.33 0.49
C ALA A 17 2.39 10.84 0.23
N PHE A 18 1.93 10.30 -0.90
CA PHE A 18 2.10 8.89 -1.26
C PHE A 18 2.99 8.69 -2.48
N THR A 19 3.72 9.73 -2.94
CA THR A 19 4.70 9.54 -4.03
C THR A 19 5.86 8.65 -3.56
N PRO A 20 6.60 7.97 -4.48
CA PRO A 20 7.75 7.15 -4.09
C PRO A 20 8.76 7.89 -3.22
N SER A 21 9.05 9.16 -3.53
CA SER A 21 9.99 9.99 -2.77
C SER A 21 9.48 10.33 -1.37
N GLU A 22 8.19 10.64 -1.22
CA GLU A 22 7.59 10.93 0.08
C GLU A 22 7.54 9.68 0.95
N VAL A 23 7.12 8.54 0.40
CA VAL A 23 7.11 7.26 1.14
C VAL A 23 8.50 6.85 1.59
N ALA A 24 9.53 7.11 0.78
CA ALA A 24 10.92 6.83 1.15
C ALA A 24 11.49 7.80 2.21
N SER A 25 10.97 9.03 2.28
CA SER A 25 11.49 10.07 3.17
C SER A 25 10.75 10.14 4.51
N ASP A 26 9.44 9.94 4.49
CA ASP A 26 8.62 9.81 5.69
C ASP A 26 8.81 8.42 6.28
N LEU A 27 9.37 8.31 7.48
CA LEU A 27 9.59 7.03 8.16
C LEU A 27 8.58 6.78 9.29
N SER A 28 7.61 7.67 9.48
CA SER A 28 6.59 7.56 10.54
C SER A 28 5.68 6.34 10.38
N TRP A 29 5.67 5.75 9.18
CA TRP A 29 4.92 4.53 8.91
C TRP A 29 5.62 3.26 9.41
N ALA A 30 6.92 3.27 9.73
CA ALA A 30 7.59 2.07 10.24
C ALA A 30 6.96 1.61 11.56
N PRO A 31 6.82 0.29 11.82
CA PRO A 31 6.24 -0.17 13.08
C PRO A 31 7.05 0.29 14.29
N ASP A 32 6.37 0.82 15.30
CA ASP A 32 6.99 1.13 16.58
C ASP A 32 7.20 -0.16 17.38
N MET A 33 8.43 -0.68 17.33
CA MET A 33 8.82 -1.88 18.05
C MET A 33 8.91 -1.68 19.56
N ALA A 34 8.96 -0.43 20.05
CA ALA A 34 8.98 -0.16 21.49
C ALA A 34 7.67 -0.59 22.16
N ALA A 35 6.55 -0.59 21.43
CA ALA A 35 5.26 -1.09 21.91
C ALA A 35 5.25 -2.61 22.13
N PHE A 36 6.26 -3.33 21.62
CA PHE A 36 6.39 -4.78 21.69
C PHE A 36 7.60 -5.22 22.55
N ASP A 37 8.21 -4.31 23.31
CA ASP A 37 9.47 -4.54 24.06
C ASP A 37 10.64 -5.03 23.17
N GLU A 38 10.60 -4.71 21.87
CA GLU A 38 11.59 -5.11 20.87
C GLU A 38 12.52 -3.95 20.51
N PRO A 39 13.76 -4.23 20.02
CA PRO A 39 14.68 -3.19 19.58
C PRO A 39 14.08 -2.32 18.46
N PRO A 40 14.36 -1.01 18.43
CA PRO A 40 13.92 -0.13 17.35
C PRO A 40 14.37 -0.65 15.99
N LEU A 41 13.43 -0.70 15.04
CA LEU A 41 13.69 -1.17 13.69
C LEU A 41 13.68 0.00 12.72
N THR A 42 14.71 0.11 11.88
CA THR A 42 14.69 1.09 10.79
C THR A 42 13.65 0.68 9.75
N ALA A 43 13.06 1.64 9.02
CA ALA A 43 12.11 1.35 7.94
C ALA A 43 12.68 0.34 6.92
N LYS A 44 13.97 0.49 6.55
CA LYS A 44 14.65 -0.46 5.67
C LYS A 44 14.72 -1.85 6.27
N ALA A 45 15.13 -1.97 7.53
CA ALA A 45 15.23 -3.27 8.21
C ALA A 45 13.85 -3.93 8.37
N TYR A 46 12.80 -3.14 8.62
CA TYR A 46 11.42 -3.61 8.61
C TYR A 46 11.01 -4.17 7.25
N VAL A 47 11.21 -3.42 6.17
CA VAL A 47 10.84 -3.90 4.83
C VAL A 47 11.57 -5.20 4.49
N GLN A 48 12.87 -5.31 4.80
CA GLN A 48 13.62 -6.55 4.57
C GLN A 48 13.10 -7.71 5.45
N ALA A 49 12.73 -7.44 6.70
CA ALA A 49 12.17 -8.44 7.60
C ALA A 49 10.79 -8.93 7.11
N TYR A 50 9.92 -8.03 6.64
CA TYR A 50 8.64 -8.38 6.04
C TYR A 50 8.82 -9.22 4.77
N LEU A 51 9.73 -8.81 3.88
CA LEU A 51 9.99 -9.54 2.63
C LEU A 51 10.54 -10.96 2.89
N ALA A 52 11.32 -11.14 3.96
CA ALA A 52 11.88 -12.43 4.33
C ALA A 52 10.88 -13.37 5.04
N ASP A 53 9.93 -12.82 5.79
CA ASP A 53 8.90 -13.60 6.49
C ASP A 53 7.57 -12.81 6.59
N PRO A 54 6.79 -12.77 5.50
CA PRO A 54 5.55 -12.00 5.47
C PRO A 54 4.51 -12.49 6.49
N THR A 55 4.57 -13.77 6.87
CA THR A 55 3.62 -14.37 7.83
C THR A 55 3.82 -13.83 9.24
N THR A 56 5.07 -13.68 9.68
CA THR A 56 5.40 -13.10 10.98
C THR A 56 5.04 -11.62 11.05
N TRP A 57 5.20 -10.89 9.94
CA TRP A 57 4.97 -9.44 9.90
C TRP A 57 3.58 -9.03 9.40
N TRP A 58 2.69 -9.99 9.14
CA TRP A 58 1.37 -9.75 8.54
C TRP A 58 0.54 -8.69 9.30
N TRP A 59 0.64 -8.70 10.64
CA TRP A 59 -0.08 -7.80 11.54
C TRP A 59 0.20 -6.33 11.23
N SER A 60 1.42 -6.02 10.78
CA SER A 60 1.85 -4.65 10.48
C SER A 60 1.17 -4.06 9.25
N THR A 61 0.58 -4.91 8.40
CA THR A 61 -0.12 -4.51 7.18
C THR A 61 -1.61 -4.79 7.21
N ASN A 62 -2.17 -5.23 8.34
CA ASN A 62 -3.57 -5.66 8.43
C ASN A 62 -4.46 -4.85 9.41
N ASP A 63 -3.92 -3.84 10.08
CA ASP A 63 -4.74 -2.91 10.88
C ASP A 63 -5.28 -1.78 9.99
N TYR A 64 -6.57 -1.85 9.66
CA TYR A 64 -7.25 -0.86 8.82
C TYR A 64 -8.19 0.05 9.62
N SER A 65 -7.91 0.26 10.92
CA SER A 65 -8.60 1.35 11.61
C SER A 65 -8.42 2.65 10.82
N SER A 66 -9.45 3.50 10.76
CA SER A 66 -9.47 4.66 9.85
C SER A 66 -8.32 5.66 10.08
N SER A 67 -7.66 5.59 11.24
CA SER A 67 -6.44 6.34 11.56
C SER A 67 -5.16 5.73 10.98
N GLU A 68 -5.14 4.43 10.66
CA GLU A 68 -3.95 3.68 10.26
C GLU A 68 -3.92 3.32 8.76
N ALA A 69 -5.02 3.53 8.03
CA ALA A 69 -5.09 3.19 6.60
C ALA A 69 -3.97 3.84 5.77
N ASP A 70 -3.65 5.12 6.05
CA ASP A 70 -2.57 5.85 5.39
C ASP A 70 -1.19 5.28 5.74
N VAL A 71 -0.99 4.89 7.01
CA VAL A 71 0.24 4.26 7.50
C VAL A 71 0.44 2.89 6.85
N VAL A 72 -0.61 2.08 6.80
CA VAL A 72 -0.59 0.76 6.15
C VAL A 72 -0.33 0.90 4.65
N LEU A 73 -0.95 1.87 3.97
CA LEU A 73 -0.69 2.09 2.56
C LEU A 73 0.77 2.45 2.31
N LYS A 74 1.38 3.34 3.12
CA LYS A 74 2.81 3.66 3.00
C LYS A 74 3.70 2.43 3.21
N ARG A 75 3.41 1.58 4.21
CA ARG A 75 4.12 0.30 4.42
C ARG A 75 4.05 -0.58 3.18
N VAL A 76 2.85 -0.79 2.65
CA VAL A 76 2.61 -1.65 1.49
C VAL A 76 3.35 -1.14 0.26
N LEU A 77 3.30 0.17 0.02
CA LEU A 77 4.01 0.81 -1.09
C LEU A 77 5.54 0.65 -0.93
N ALA A 78 6.08 0.84 0.27
CA ALA A 78 7.50 0.63 0.56
C ALA A 78 7.94 -0.83 0.35
N ILE A 79 7.13 -1.80 0.82
CA ILE A 79 7.38 -3.23 0.61
C ILE A 79 7.39 -3.56 -0.89
N ALA A 80 6.37 -3.11 -1.63
CA ALA A 80 6.27 -3.38 -3.08
C ALA A 80 7.37 -2.67 -3.89
N ALA A 81 7.90 -1.54 -3.41
CA ALA A 81 9.00 -0.81 -4.05
C ALA A 81 10.34 -1.55 -3.96
N GLU A 82 10.62 -2.19 -2.81
CA GLU A 82 11.87 -2.90 -2.53
C GLU A 82 11.81 -4.38 -2.93
N ALA A 83 10.61 -4.91 -3.19
CA ALA A 83 10.42 -6.30 -3.54
C ALA A 83 11.04 -6.67 -4.90
N GLN A 84 11.49 -7.93 -5.02
CA GLN A 84 12.11 -8.48 -6.22
C GLN A 84 11.44 -9.80 -6.53
N LEU A 85 11.15 -10.03 -7.81
CA LEU A 85 10.61 -11.29 -8.29
C LEU A 85 11.75 -12.16 -8.84
N PRO A 86 11.72 -13.48 -8.62
CA PRO A 86 10.64 -14.25 -7.97
C PRO A 86 10.73 -14.32 -6.42
N ASP A 87 11.80 -13.81 -5.83
CA ASP A 87 12.14 -14.07 -4.42
C ASP A 87 11.07 -13.63 -3.41
N HIS A 88 10.28 -12.60 -3.74
CA HIS A 88 9.29 -12.00 -2.83
C HIS A 88 7.83 -12.21 -3.30
N GLU A 89 7.54 -13.25 -4.08
CA GLU A 89 6.17 -13.55 -4.55
C GLU A 89 5.16 -13.71 -3.39
N GLU A 90 5.53 -14.37 -2.31
CA GLU A 90 4.65 -14.58 -1.16
C GLU A 90 4.28 -13.25 -0.48
N ALA A 91 5.27 -12.40 -0.21
CA ALA A 91 5.05 -11.08 0.37
C ALA A 91 4.19 -10.19 -0.54
N LEU A 92 4.45 -10.23 -1.85
CA LEU A 92 3.69 -9.47 -2.85
C LEU A 92 2.24 -9.98 -2.98
N GLY A 93 2.03 -11.29 -2.92
CA GLY A 93 0.70 -11.89 -2.90
C GLY A 93 -0.08 -11.49 -1.66
N GLN A 94 0.57 -11.50 -0.49
CA GLN A 94 -0.05 -11.10 0.78
C GLN A 94 -0.47 -9.63 0.78
N VAL A 95 0.38 -8.71 0.32
CA VAL A 95 0.00 -7.29 0.23
C VAL A 95 -1.09 -7.04 -0.83
N GLY A 96 -1.17 -7.88 -1.86
CA GLY A 96 -2.24 -7.86 -2.86
C GLY A 96 -3.59 -8.29 -2.28
N VAL A 97 -3.69 -9.53 -1.80
CA VAL A 97 -4.95 -10.16 -1.32
C VAL A 97 -5.40 -9.66 0.07
N GLY A 98 -4.57 -8.87 0.74
CA GLY A 98 -4.92 -8.22 2.01
C GLY A 98 -5.13 -6.72 1.83
N PRO A 99 -4.09 -5.90 2.08
CA PRO A 99 -4.26 -4.46 2.21
C PRO A 99 -4.67 -3.77 0.91
N LEU A 100 -4.11 -4.13 -0.25
CA LEU A 100 -4.49 -3.50 -1.50
C LEU A 100 -5.94 -3.85 -1.90
N GLU A 101 -6.35 -5.09 -1.67
CA GLU A 101 -7.75 -5.53 -1.87
C GLU A 101 -8.70 -4.76 -0.95
N ASN A 102 -8.41 -4.71 0.36
CA ASN A 102 -9.26 -4.04 1.34
C ASN A 102 -9.38 -2.52 1.12
N MET A 103 -8.34 -1.89 0.58
CA MET A 103 -8.32 -0.44 0.30
C MET A 103 -8.75 -0.09 -1.13
N MET A 104 -9.08 -1.08 -1.96
CA MET A 104 -9.34 -0.88 -3.38
C MET A 104 -10.47 0.14 -3.60
N SER A 105 -10.13 1.23 -4.27
CA SER A 105 -11.02 2.37 -4.47
C SER A 105 -10.49 3.28 -5.57
N ASP A 106 -11.34 4.15 -6.12
CA ASP A 106 -10.88 5.18 -7.07
C ASP A 106 -9.81 6.09 -6.47
N THR A 107 -9.92 6.40 -5.17
CA THR A 107 -8.92 7.16 -4.41
C THR A 107 -7.58 6.42 -4.40
N LEU A 108 -7.55 5.13 -4.09
CA LEU A 108 -6.31 4.35 -4.14
C LEU A 108 -5.71 4.36 -5.55
N LEU A 109 -6.53 4.21 -6.60
CA LEU A 109 -6.04 4.25 -7.98
C LEU A 109 -5.51 5.63 -8.39
N ASP A 110 -6.06 6.73 -7.85
CA ASP A 110 -5.50 8.08 -8.01
C ASP A 110 -4.12 8.19 -7.35
N LEU A 111 -3.97 7.67 -6.12
CA LEU A 111 -2.69 7.63 -5.39
C LEU A 111 -1.62 6.83 -6.14
N LEU A 112 -1.99 5.63 -6.63
CA LEU A 112 -1.11 4.77 -7.41
C LEU A 112 -0.69 5.39 -8.75
N GLY A 113 -1.38 6.43 -9.23
CA GLY A 113 -0.95 7.19 -10.40
C GLY A 113 0.48 7.74 -10.29
N ALA A 114 0.90 8.14 -9.09
CA ALA A 114 2.26 8.63 -8.83
C ALA A 114 3.34 7.53 -8.91
N TRP A 115 2.93 6.26 -8.93
CA TRP A 115 3.81 5.08 -9.03
C TRP A 115 3.90 4.51 -10.44
N MET A 116 3.22 5.13 -11.42
CA MET A 116 3.30 4.70 -12.80
C MET A 116 4.56 5.23 -13.50
N PRO A 117 5.21 4.42 -14.38
CA PRO A 117 4.89 3.04 -14.68
C PRO A 117 5.25 2.11 -13.52
N PHE A 118 4.37 1.13 -13.24
CA PHE A 118 4.57 0.18 -12.16
C PHE A 118 5.75 -0.76 -12.40
N THR A 119 6.54 -0.98 -11.34
CA THR A 119 7.59 -2.01 -11.29
C THR A 119 6.98 -3.41 -11.48
N PRO A 120 7.79 -4.43 -11.86
CA PRO A 120 7.30 -5.81 -11.92
C PRO A 120 6.65 -6.29 -10.61
N ALA A 121 7.24 -5.94 -9.46
CA ALA A 121 6.73 -6.28 -8.15
C ALA A 121 5.36 -5.63 -7.86
N MET A 122 5.23 -4.32 -8.08
CA MET A 122 3.96 -3.60 -7.91
C MET A 122 2.87 -4.15 -8.83
N ARG A 123 3.22 -4.50 -10.10
CA ARG A 123 2.27 -5.15 -11.02
C ARG A 123 1.81 -6.50 -10.51
N TYR A 124 2.71 -7.31 -9.95
CA TYR A 124 2.35 -8.60 -9.39
C TYR A 124 1.37 -8.43 -8.23
N ALA A 125 1.71 -7.60 -7.23
CA ALA A 125 0.84 -7.32 -6.09
C ALA A 125 -0.56 -6.83 -6.52
N LEU A 126 -0.62 -5.88 -7.46
CA LEU A 126 -1.89 -5.36 -7.98
C LEU A 126 -2.69 -6.39 -8.79
N SER A 127 -2.01 -7.33 -9.44
CA SER A 127 -2.65 -8.43 -10.18
C SER A 127 -3.16 -9.52 -9.25
N SER A 128 -2.67 -9.59 -8.01
CA SER A 128 -3.17 -10.49 -6.96
C SER A 128 -4.45 -10.00 -6.28
N VAL A 129 -4.83 -8.72 -6.45
CA VAL A 129 -6.05 -8.15 -5.87
C VAL A 129 -7.29 -8.82 -6.46
N ARG A 130 -8.19 -9.32 -5.59
CA ARG A 130 -9.47 -9.88 -6.05
C ARG A 130 -10.50 -8.77 -6.25
N MET A 131 -10.91 -8.60 -7.50
CA MET A 131 -11.79 -7.52 -7.92
C MET A 131 -13.26 -7.94 -8.07
N GLU A 132 -13.61 -9.16 -7.66
CA GLU A 132 -14.90 -9.80 -7.96
C GLU A 132 -16.13 -9.08 -7.39
N PHE A 133 -15.94 -8.30 -6.32
CA PHE A 133 -16.99 -7.48 -5.70
C PHE A 133 -16.92 -6.00 -6.09
N GLU A 134 -15.88 -5.59 -6.80
CA GLU A 134 -15.68 -4.20 -7.19
C GLU A 134 -16.44 -3.80 -8.46
N SER A 135 -16.74 -2.51 -8.60
CA SER A 135 -17.48 -2.02 -9.77
C SER A 135 -16.72 -2.29 -11.08
N PRO A 136 -17.39 -2.65 -12.20
CA PRO A 136 -16.71 -2.90 -13.47
C PRO A 136 -15.86 -1.73 -13.98
N ALA A 137 -16.20 -0.50 -13.59
CA ALA A 137 -15.41 0.68 -13.90
C ALA A 137 -14.04 0.64 -13.20
N LEU A 138 -14.02 0.31 -11.91
CA LEU A 138 -12.80 0.18 -11.12
C LEU A 138 -11.92 -0.98 -11.61
N GLN A 139 -12.52 -2.14 -11.92
CA GLN A 139 -11.80 -3.29 -12.48
C GLN A 139 -11.07 -2.94 -13.79
N ARG A 140 -11.77 -2.23 -14.70
CA ARG A 140 -11.18 -1.78 -15.97
C ARG A 140 -10.06 -0.76 -15.75
N ARG A 141 -10.22 0.13 -14.78
CA ARG A 141 -9.24 1.17 -14.47
C ARG A 141 -7.94 0.55 -13.96
N LEU A 142 -8.01 -0.35 -12.97
CA LEU A 142 -6.84 -1.10 -12.48
C LEU A 142 -6.15 -1.86 -13.63
N SER A 143 -6.93 -2.61 -14.41
CA SER A 143 -6.42 -3.37 -15.56
C SER A 143 -5.69 -2.48 -16.58
N ALA A 144 -6.22 -1.27 -16.84
CA ALA A 144 -5.61 -0.32 -17.75
C ALA A 144 -4.28 0.23 -17.21
N MET A 145 -4.16 0.50 -15.91
CA MET A 145 -2.91 0.96 -15.29
C MET A 145 -1.82 -0.14 -15.33
N ILE A 146 -2.19 -1.40 -15.04
CA ILE A 146 -1.28 -2.55 -15.14
C ILE A 146 -0.81 -2.74 -16.60
N ALA A 147 -1.74 -2.74 -17.55
CA ALA A 147 -1.44 -2.89 -18.97
C ALA A 147 -0.61 -1.71 -19.53
N GLY A 148 -0.87 -0.49 -19.05
CA GLY A 148 -0.08 0.70 -19.41
C GLY A 148 1.37 0.60 -18.97
N SER A 149 1.60 0.07 -17.77
CA SER A 149 2.96 -0.09 -17.21
C SER A 149 3.79 -1.14 -17.97
N LEU A 150 3.15 -2.18 -18.52
CA LEU A 150 3.79 -3.16 -19.42
C LEU A 150 4.29 -2.54 -20.73
N ARG A 151 3.56 -1.56 -21.29
CA ARG A 151 3.93 -0.92 -22.56
C ARG A 151 5.13 0.01 -22.43
N ASN A 152 5.32 0.64 -21.26
CA ASN A 152 6.42 1.57 -21.00
C ASN A 152 7.72 0.87 -20.56
N SER A 153 7.71 -0.46 -20.39
CA SER A 153 8.88 -1.25 -20.01
C SER A 153 9.60 -1.90 -21.22
N ARG A 154 9.21 -1.53 -22.45
CA ARG A 154 9.80 -1.97 -23.72
C ARG A 154 10.49 -0.80 -24.40
#